data_AF-A0A238BZI9-F1
#
_entry.id   AF-A0A238BZI9-F1
#
_cell.length_a   1.000
_cell.length_b   1.000
_cell.length_c   1.000
_cell.angle_alpha   90.00
_cell.angle_beta   90.00
_cell.angle_gamma   90.00
#
_symmetry.space_group_name_H-M   'P 1'
#
loop_
_entity.id
_entity.type
_entity.pdbx_description
1 polymer ?
#
loop_
_entity_poly.entity_id
_entity_poly.type
_entity_poly.pdbx_seq_one_letter_code
_entity_poly.pdbx_strand_id
1 'polypeptide(L)'
;MRTTRQKTYLTMALLAIILIYSFIDKGFGHYSSHIESVPTTSDLDGLIYFITDTPDAKLNEITGGKLIVSDCSDGHTREGLCCKMNAELELFLSQKTRPSTMGPVGVDSIPEKATFWFATGGAGFCLSKSLLAKMSSYVRNGGFEELGEFLRLPDDVSLGYLIEHLLKVKLTVLDKFHSHLENLDEINKNDIHKQISFSAGGQPKIMKNVVRVPEEYIVEGDPQRFRSLHCFLYRKNCQR
;
A
#
# COMPACT_ATOMS: atom_id res chain seq x y z
N MET A 1 18.87 -9.91 44.77
CA MET A 1 17.57 -9.49 45.33
C MET A 1 17.18 -8.16 44.67
N ARG A 2 15.92 -8.03 44.22
CA ARG A 2 15.30 -6.92 43.43
C ARG A 2 15.65 -6.92 41.94
N THR A 3 15.00 -7.73 41.09
CA THR A 3 13.64 -7.62 40.49
C THR A 3 13.32 -6.32 39.75
N THR A 4 12.88 -6.52 38.50
CA THR A 4 11.96 -5.73 37.66
C THR A 4 12.43 -4.41 37.05
N ARG A 5 12.65 -4.44 35.72
CA ARG A 5 11.72 -3.83 34.75
C ARG A 5 11.85 -4.51 33.39
N GLN A 6 11.00 -5.50 33.16
CA GLN A 6 10.56 -5.89 31.83
C GLN A 6 9.85 -4.67 31.23
N LYS A 7 10.39 -4.12 30.14
CA LYS A 7 9.60 -3.33 29.19
C LYS A 7 9.33 -4.24 28.00
N THR A 8 8.29 -5.06 28.16
CA THR A 8 7.64 -5.76 27.07
C THR A 8 6.88 -4.69 26.27
N TYR A 9 7.41 -4.28 25.12
CA TYR A 9 6.63 -3.61 24.10
C TYR A 9 6.43 -4.60 22.97
N LEU A 10 5.38 -5.41 23.11
CA LEU A 10 4.86 -6.24 22.04
C LEU A 10 3.68 -5.47 21.45
N THR A 11 3.88 -4.82 20.31
CA THR A 11 2.91 -4.63 19.21
C THR A 11 3.59 -3.80 18.13
N MET A 12 4.31 -4.48 17.23
CA MET A 12 4.61 -3.95 15.90
C MET A 12 4.10 -4.97 14.91
N ALA A 13 2.77 -5.02 14.77
CA ALA A 13 2.17 -5.59 13.57
C ALA A 13 2.32 -4.55 12.45
N LEU A 14 3.55 -4.28 12.03
CA LEU A 14 3.81 -3.62 10.74
C LEU A 14 4.23 -4.71 9.77
N LEU A 15 3.23 -5.42 9.25
CA LEU A 15 3.21 -5.63 7.81
C LEU A 15 2.32 -4.50 7.30
N ALA A 16 2.86 -3.27 7.36
CA ALA A 16 2.33 -2.20 6.54
C ALA A 16 2.58 -2.68 5.12
N ILE A 17 1.53 -3.19 4.49
CA ILE A 17 1.50 -3.18 3.03
C ILE A 17 1.48 -1.69 2.71
N ILE A 18 2.66 -1.08 2.59
CA ILE A 18 2.78 0.12 1.79
C ILE A 18 2.57 -0.41 0.38
N LEU A 19 1.29 -0.50 0.01
CA LEU A 19 0.88 -0.61 -1.37
C LEU A 19 1.41 0.65 -2.03
N ILE A 20 2.61 0.57 -2.61
CA ILE A 20 3.03 1.56 -3.60
C ILE A 20 2.21 1.22 -4.84
N TYR A 21 0.91 1.52 -4.78
CA TYR A 21 -0.03 1.34 -5.89
C TYR A 21 0.09 2.46 -6.93
N SER A 22 1.31 2.96 -7.09
CA SER A 22 1.64 4.05 -7.99
C SER A 22 3.14 3.99 -8.20
N PHE A 23 3.66 3.04 -8.99
CA PHE A 23 4.90 3.26 -9.74
C PHE A 23 5.28 2.16 -10.75
N ILE A 24 4.64 0.99 -10.75
CA ILE A 24 5.16 -0.14 -11.54
C ILE A 24 4.27 -0.52 -12.73
N ASP A 25 3.09 0.07 -12.89
CA ASP A 25 2.22 -0.29 -14.01
C ASP A 25 2.13 0.85 -15.04
N LYS A 26 2.35 0.47 -16.30
CA LYS A 26 2.43 1.25 -17.55
C LYS A 26 3.42 2.40 -17.59
N GLY A 27 4.48 2.18 -18.37
CA GLY A 27 4.66 2.91 -19.64
C GLY A 27 4.27 4.39 -19.64
N PHE A 28 4.74 5.16 -18.65
CA PHE A 28 4.90 6.59 -18.79
C PHE A 28 6.00 6.77 -19.83
N GLY A 29 5.65 7.34 -20.99
CA GLY A 29 6.65 7.85 -21.92
C GLY A 29 7.74 8.58 -21.11
N HIS A 30 8.98 8.12 -21.25
CA HIS A 30 10.20 8.73 -20.71
C HIS A 30 10.58 8.58 -19.21
N TYR A 31 10.06 7.63 -18.42
CA TYR A 31 10.56 7.45 -17.04
C TYR A 31 10.95 6.03 -16.62
N SER A 32 11.74 5.37 -17.47
CA SER A 32 12.70 4.32 -17.05
C SER A 32 13.80 4.85 -16.09
N SER A 33 13.79 6.15 -15.76
CA SER A 33 14.81 6.86 -14.98
C SER A 33 14.40 7.25 -13.55
N HIS A 34 13.30 6.76 -12.99
CA HIS A 34 12.75 7.36 -11.74
C HIS A 34 12.64 6.46 -10.49
N ILE A 35 12.96 5.17 -10.57
CA ILE A 35 13.35 4.42 -9.36
C ILE A 35 14.88 4.41 -9.30
N GLU A 36 15.48 5.58 -9.11
CA GLU A 36 16.92 5.69 -8.79
C GLU A 36 17.20 5.35 -7.32
N SER A 37 16.19 5.41 -6.47
CA SER A 37 16.27 5.01 -5.06
C SER A 37 14.89 4.60 -4.57
N VAL A 38 14.74 3.37 -4.07
CA VAL A 38 13.66 3.06 -3.14
C VAL A 38 13.99 3.82 -1.86
N PRO A 39 13.18 4.79 -1.40
CA PRO A 39 13.46 5.50 -0.16
C PRO A 39 13.27 4.50 0.99
N THR A 40 14.33 3.78 1.35
CA THR A 40 14.30 2.88 2.48
C THR A 40 14.52 3.69 3.73
N THR A 41 13.54 3.67 4.61
CA THR A 41 13.85 3.84 6.03
C THR A 41 14.52 2.54 6.44
N SER A 42 15.70 2.59 7.04
CA SER A 42 16.38 1.39 7.58
C SER A 42 15.48 0.53 8.46
N ASP A 43 14.41 1.13 9.02
CA ASP A 43 13.44 0.50 9.89
C ASP A 43 12.40 -0.38 9.16
N LEU A 44 12.28 -0.24 7.83
CA LEU A 44 11.39 -1.03 6.96
C LEU A 44 12.17 -1.98 6.03
N ASP A 45 13.50 -1.96 6.09
CA ASP A 45 14.36 -2.91 5.40
C ASP A 45 14.01 -4.32 5.86
N GLY A 46 13.56 -5.17 4.93
CA GLY A 46 13.04 -6.49 5.29
C GLY A 46 11.57 -6.65 4.95
N LEU A 47 10.77 -5.60 5.07
CA LEU A 47 9.30 -5.70 5.17
C LEU A 47 8.54 -5.33 3.90
N ILE A 48 9.20 -4.69 2.94
CA ILE A 48 8.58 -4.23 1.69
C ILE A 48 8.83 -5.24 0.56
N TYR A 49 7.76 -5.59 -0.15
CA TYR A 49 7.78 -6.39 -1.37
C TYR A 49 7.20 -5.55 -2.51
N PHE A 50 7.66 -5.81 -3.73
CA PHE A 50 7.22 -5.10 -4.93
C PHE A 50 6.58 -6.09 -5.87
N ILE A 51 5.32 -5.89 -6.23
CA ILE A 51 4.59 -6.74 -7.17
C ILE A 51 4.57 -6.03 -8.53
N THR A 52 4.90 -6.76 -9.59
CA THR A 52 4.98 -6.26 -10.96
C THR A 52 4.47 -7.30 -11.95
N ASP A 53 4.03 -6.87 -13.11
CA ASP A 53 3.71 -7.75 -14.26
C ASP A 53 4.93 -8.05 -15.15
N THR A 54 6.04 -7.36 -14.92
CA THR A 54 7.20 -7.40 -15.81
C THR A 54 8.50 -7.55 -15.02
N PRO A 55 9.41 -8.44 -15.46
CA PRO A 55 10.68 -8.61 -14.78
C PRO A 55 11.57 -7.37 -14.93
N ASP A 56 12.17 -6.93 -13.81
CA ASP A 56 13.16 -5.86 -13.79
C ASP A 56 14.37 -6.28 -12.93
N ALA A 57 15.49 -6.59 -13.59
CA ALA A 57 16.70 -7.07 -12.92
C ALA A 57 17.31 -6.02 -11.98
N LYS A 58 17.28 -4.74 -12.37
CA LYS A 58 17.85 -3.64 -11.58
C LYS A 58 17.01 -3.40 -10.33
N LEU A 59 15.69 -3.37 -10.48
CA LEU A 59 14.78 -3.22 -9.35
C LEU A 59 14.86 -4.42 -8.41
N ASN A 60 14.98 -5.64 -8.95
CA ASN A 60 15.15 -6.83 -8.13
C ASN A 60 16.46 -6.81 -7.32
N GLU A 61 17.56 -6.33 -7.91
CA GLU A 61 18.84 -6.14 -7.21
C GLU A 61 18.72 -5.11 -6.10
N ILE A 62 18.19 -3.91 -6.39
CA ILE A 62 18.05 -2.81 -5.42
C ILE A 62 17.11 -3.18 -4.26
N THR A 63 16.11 -4.01 -4.51
CA THR A 63 15.15 -4.47 -3.49
C THR A 63 15.65 -5.69 -2.71
N GLY A 64 16.83 -6.22 -3.04
CA GLY A 64 17.41 -7.39 -2.38
C GLY A 64 16.63 -8.68 -2.64
N GLY A 65 16.12 -8.86 -3.86
CA GLY A 65 15.38 -10.06 -4.26
C GLY A 65 13.90 -10.07 -3.88
N LYS A 66 13.29 -8.89 -3.69
CA LYS A 66 11.88 -8.75 -3.24
C LYS A 66 10.94 -8.23 -4.32
N LEU A 67 11.39 -8.26 -5.56
CA LEU A 67 10.53 -8.07 -6.71
C LEU A 67 9.84 -9.41 -7.02
N ILE A 68 8.51 -9.39 -6.99
CA ILE A 68 7.63 -10.51 -7.30
C ILE A 68 6.99 -10.21 -8.64
N VAL A 69 7.34 -10.98 -9.66
CA VAL A 69 6.71 -10.90 -10.98
C VAL A 69 5.46 -11.78 -10.95
N SER A 70 4.29 -11.19 -11.13
CA SER A 70 3.03 -11.88 -11.27
C SER A 70 2.73 -12.18 -12.74
N ASP A 71 1.91 -13.20 -12.98
CA ASP A 71 1.43 -13.56 -14.32
C ASP A 71 0.22 -12.70 -14.77
N CYS A 72 0.02 -11.54 -14.14
CA CYS A 72 -1.08 -10.63 -14.44
C CYS A 72 -0.87 -9.90 -15.77
N SER A 73 -1.96 -9.45 -16.39
CA SER A 73 -1.87 -8.64 -17.60
C SER A 73 -1.13 -7.32 -17.35
N ASP A 74 -0.36 -6.88 -18.36
CA ASP A 74 0.28 -5.56 -18.40
C ASP A 74 -0.83 -4.49 -18.49
N GLY A 75 -1.12 -3.90 -17.33
CA GLY A 75 -1.88 -2.68 -17.30
C GLY A 75 -2.86 -2.38 -16.19
N HIS A 76 -3.21 -1.09 -16.14
CA HIS A 76 -4.31 -0.50 -15.34
C HIS A 76 -5.73 -0.87 -15.81
N THR A 77 -5.93 -2.06 -16.35
CA THR A 77 -7.30 -2.57 -16.52
C THR A 77 -7.83 -2.98 -15.15
N ARG A 78 -9.15 -2.94 -14.95
CA ARG A 78 -9.77 -3.41 -13.70
C ARG A 78 -9.31 -4.85 -13.37
N GLU A 79 -9.34 -5.73 -14.37
CA GLU A 79 -8.91 -7.12 -14.28
C GLU A 79 -7.44 -7.23 -13.85
N GLY A 80 -6.53 -6.50 -14.52
CA GLY A 80 -5.09 -6.49 -14.19
C GLY A 80 -4.80 -5.98 -12.78
N LEU A 81 -5.51 -4.93 -12.33
CA LEU A 81 -5.39 -4.42 -10.97
C LEU A 81 -5.93 -5.42 -9.92
N CYS A 82 -7.07 -6.06 -10.19
CA CYS A 82 -7.61 -7.09 -9.28
C CYS A 82 -6.68 -8.30 -9.19
N CYS A 83 -6.06 -8.72 -10.30
CA CYS A 83 -5.04 -9.77 -10.34
C CYS A 83 -3.82 -9.41 -9.48
N LYS A 84 -3.29 -8.18 -9.61
CA LYS A 84 -2.13 -7.72 -8.84
C LYS A 84 -2.45 -7.65 -7.34
N MET A 85 -3.60 -7.08 -6.98
CA MET A 85 -4.10 -7.11 -5.60
C MET A 85 -4.27 -8.55 -5.08
N ASN A 86 -4.74 -9.49 -5.91
CA ASN A 86 -4.80 -10.90 -5.53
C ASN A 86 -3.40 -11.46 -5.21
N ALA A 87 -2.42 -11.22 -6.07
CA ALA A 87 -1.03 -11.65 -5.87
C ALA A 87 -0.42 -11.05 -4.58
N GLU A 88 -0.71 -9.80 -4.26
CA GLU A 88 -0.31 -9.15 -3.00
C GLU A 88 -0.92 -9.83 -1.77
N LEU A 89 -2.23 -10.11 -1.82
CA LEU A 89 -2.94 -10.77 -0.73
C LEU A 89 -2.46 -12.21 -0.53
N GLU A 90 -2.18 -12.95 -1.60
CA GLU A 90 -1.60 -14.30 -1.55
C GLU A 90 -0.19 -14.30 -0.99
N LEU A 91 0.66 -13.36 -1.43
CA LEU A 91 1.99 -13.18 -0.88
C LEU A 91 1.91 -12.94 0.63
N PHE A 92 1.01 -12.07 1.08
CA PHE A 92 0.84 -11.78 2.50
C PHE A 92 0.30 -13.00 3.28
N LEU A 93 -0.61 -13.79 2.70
CA LEU A 93 -1.07 -15.05 3.29
C LEU A 93 0.06 -16.05 3.48
N SER A 94 0.99 -16.12 2.52
CA SER A 94 2.14 -17.03 2.56
C SER A 94 3.19 -16.66 3.62
N GLN A 95 3.22 -15.39 4.07
CA GLN A 95 4.17 -14.94 5.08
C GLN A 95 3.93 -15.63 6.43
N LYS A 96 4.98 -16.23 7.00
CA LYS A 96 4.94 -16.96 8.28
C LYS A 96 4.83 -16.00 9.47
N THR A 97 3.61 -15.59 9.79
CA THR A 97 3.29 -14.82 11.00
C THR A 97 2.13 -15.46 11.78
N ARG A 98 2.10 -15.26 13.11
CA ARG A 98 1.03 -15.67 14.06
C ARG A 98 -0.34 -15.04 13.78
N PRO A 99 -1.44 -15.68 13.28
CA PRO A 99 -2.74 -15.02 13.35
C PRO A 99 -3.22 -14.99 14.81
N SER A 100 -4.06 -14.02 15.18
CA SER A 100 -4.65 -13.94 16.53
C SER A 100 -5.83 -14.90 16.72
N THR A 101 -6.18 -15.68 15.70
CA THR A 101 -7.31 -16.62 15.67
C THR A 101 -6.84 -18.04 15.35
N MET A 102 -7.57 -19.05 15.86
CA MET A 102 -7.24 -20.48 15.72
C MET A 102 -7.58 -21.08 14.34
N GLY A 103 -8.28 -20.34 13.46
CA GLY A 103 -8.65 -20.79 12.12
C GLY A 103 -9.57 -19.82 11.38
N PRO A 104 -9.82 -20.05 10.08
CA PRO A 104 -10.78 -19.29 9.28
C PRO A 104 -12.22 -19.57 9.75
N VAL A 105 -13.05 -18.53 9.76
CA VAL A 105 -14.49 -18.63 10.07
C VAL A 105 -15.23 -18.65 8.74
N GLY A 106 -15.93 -19.75 8.45
CA GLY A 106 -16.81 -19.84 7.29
C GLY A 106 -18.02 -18.91 7.46
N VAL A 107 -18.33 -18.15 6.42
CA VAL A 107 -19.52 -17.28 6.36
C VAL A 107 -20.19 -17.52 5.02
N ASP A 108 -21.46 -17.93 5.06
CA ASP A 108 -22.31 -18.02 3.88
C ASP A 108 -23.12 -16.72 3.75
N SER A 109 -23.11 -16.05 2.58
CA SER A 109 -24.22 -15.18 2.19
C SER A 109 -24.27 -14.82 0.70
N ILE A 110 -25.51 -14.80 0.22
CA ILE A 110 -26.12 -14.53 -1.10
C ILE A 110 -26.07 -13.00 -1.42
N PRO A 111 -26.06 -12.55 -2.70
CA PRO A 111 -26.04 -11.12 -3.01
C PRO A 111 -27.44 -10.49 -2.87
N GLU A 112 -27.64 -9.71 -1.81
CA GLU A 112 -28.63 -8.64 -1.75
C GLU A 112 -27.99 -7.30 -2.15
N LYS A 113 -28.81 -6.25 -2.36
CA LYS A 113 -28.33 -4.89 -2.61
C LYS A 113 -27.42 -4.43 -1.46
N ALA A 114 -26.12 -4.33 -1.75
CA ALA A 114 -25.10 -4.03 -0.76
C ALA A 114 -24.83 -2.53 -0.64
N THR A 115 -24.72 -2.04 0.60
CA THR A 115 -24.09 -0.74 0.90
C THR A 115 -22.92 -1.01 1.83
N PHE A 116 -21.77 -0.45 1.51
CA PHE A 116 -20.54 -0.67 2.24
C PHE A 116 -19.53 0.46 2.03
N TRP A 117 -18.63 0.64 2.99
CA TRP A 117 -17.44 1.47 2.95
C TRP A 117 -16.25 0.67 2.44
N PHE A 118 -15.36 1.37 1.74
CA PHE A 118 -14.08 0.84 1.30
C PHE A 118 -12.98 1.87 1.59
N ALA A 119 -11.74 1.40 1.70
CA ALA A 119 -10.58 2.28 1.82
C ALA A 119 -10.02 2.56 0.42
N THR A 120 -9.70 3.82 0.12
CA THR A 120 -9.13 4.21 -1.17
C THR A 120 -7.73 3.60 -1.35
N GLY A 121 -7.53 2.78 -2.39
CA GLY A 121 -6.27 2.08 -2.62
C GLY A 121 -5.07 3.03 -2.75
N GLY A 122 -5.24 4.15 -3.45
CA GLY A 122 -4.21 5.18 -3.63
C GLY A 122 -3.81 5.96 -2.37
N ALA A 123 -4.59 5.88 -1.28
CA ALA A 123 -4.17 6.38 0.03
C ALA A 123 -3.31 5.35 0.78
N GLY A 124 -3.41 4.07 0.42
CA GLY A 124 -2.93 2.95 1.20
C GLY A 124 -3.92 2.57 2.31
N PHE A 125 -3.88 1.30 2.70
CA PHE A 125 -4.67 0.75 3.80
C PHE A 125 -3.90 -0.36 4.51
N CYS A 126 -4.37 -0.78 5.69
CA CYS A 126 -3.76 -1.85 6.46
C CYS A 126 -4.76 -2.96 6.74
N LEU A 127 -4.34 -4.21 6.53
CA LEU A 127 -5.09 -5.40 6.91
C LEU A 127 -4.39 -6.12 8.05
N SER A 128 -5.16 -6.53 9.07
CA SER A 128 -4.61 -7.42 10.09
C SER A 128 -4.47 -8.83 9.53
N LYS A 129 -3.47 -9.58 10.02
CA LYS A 129 -3.31 -10.98 9.63
C LYS A 129 -4.55 -11.83 9.90
N SER A 130 -5.25 -11.58 11.00
CA SER A 130 -6.45 -12.34 11.36
C SER A 130 -7.60 -12.10 10.36
N LEU A 131 -7.73 -10.87 9.85
CA LEU A 131 -8.67 -10.56 8.78
C LEU A 131 -8.26 -11.25 7.47
N LEU A 132 -6.97 -11.19 7.12
CA LEU A 132 -6.45 -11.86 5.93
C LEU A 132 -6.69 -13.38 5.99
N ALA A 133 -6.49 -14.02 7.15
CA ALA A 133 -6.79 -15.44 7.34
C ALA A 133 -8.28 -15.75 7.13
N LYS A 134 -9.18 -14.83 7.53
CA LYS A 134 -10.63 -14.94 7.28
C LYS A 134 -10.96 -14.80 5.78
N MET A 135 -10.22 -13.96 5.06
CA MET A 135 -10.35 -13.77 3.61
C MET A 135 -9.74 -14.92 2.80
N SER A 136 -9.02 -15.86 3.42
CA SER A 136 -8.17 -16.83 2.71
C SER A 136 -8.89 -17.63 1.62
N SER A 137 -10.15 -18.01 1.81
CA SER A 137 -10.93 -18.74 0.81
C SER A 137 -11.32 -17.90 -0.40
N TYR A 138 -11.36 -16.57 -0.25
CA TYR A 138 -11.68 -15.60 -1.30
C TYR A 138 -10.45 -15.05 -2.01
N VAL A 139 -9.25 -15.42 -1.58
CA VAL A 139 -7.99 -14.88 -2.13
C VAL A 139 -7.18 -15.97 -2.83
N ARG A 140 -7.16 -17.18 -2.27
CA ARG A 140 -6.33 -18.27 -2.81
C ARG A 140 -6.74 -18.64 -4.23
N ASN A 141 -5.75 -19.00 -5.04
CA ASN A 141 -5.88 -19.48 -6.40
C ASN A 141 -6.61 -18.48 -7.32
N GLY A 142 -6.32 -17.19 -7.19
CA GLY A 142 -6.96 -16.14 -8.00
C GLY A 142 -8.38 -15.77 -7.55
N GLY A 143 -8.85 -16.24 -6.40
CA GLY A 143 -10.23 -16.02 -5.97
C GLY A 143 -10.64 -14.55 -5.84
N PHE A 144 -9.70 -13.66 -5.52
CA PHE A 144 -10.02 -12.23 -5.38
C PHE A 144 -10.11 -11.55 -6.75
N GLU A 145 -9.29 -11.99 -7.71
CA GLU A 145 -9.39 -11.58 -9.10
C GLU A 145 -10.74 -11.97 -9.69
N GLU A 146 -11.15 -13.23 -9.52
CA GLU A 146 -12.47 -13.73 -9.94
C GLU A 146 -13.62 -12.93 -9.31
N LEU A 147 -13.51 -12.60 -8.02
CA LEU A 147 -14.49 -11.76 -7.32
C LEU A 147 -14.57 -10.36 -7.93
N GLY A 148 -13.43 -9.72 -8.21
CA GLY A 148 -13.38 -8.39 -8.84
C GLY A 148 -14.03 -8.37 -10.22
N GLU A 149 -13.79 -9.40 -11.03
CA GLU A 149 -14.42 -9.54 -12.35
C GLU A 149 -15.92 -9.82 -12.27
N PHE A 150 -16.36 -10.62 -11.30
CA PHE A 150 -17.77 -10.85 -11.04
C PHE A 150 -18.50 -9.56 -10.63
N LEU A 151 -17.92 -8.79 -9.71
CA LEU A 151 -18.50 -7.54 -9.21
C LEU A 151 -18.43 -6.39 -10.23
N ARG A 152 -17.43 -6.44 -11.13
CA ARG A 152 -17.06 -5.36 -12.07
C ARG A 152 -16.74 -4.04 -11.36
N LEU A 153 -16.19 -4.12 -10.15
CA LEU A 153 -15.76 -2.98 -9.34
C LEU A 153 -14.23 -2.86 -9.36
N PRO A 154 -13.67 -1.66 -9.11
CA PRO A 154 -12.24 -1.51 -8.84
C PRO A 154 -11.75 -2.45 -7.72
N ASP A 155 -10.46 -2.72 -7.68
CA ASP A 155 -9.81 -3.61 -6.73
C ASP A 155 -10.02 -3.17 -5.27
N ASP A 156 -9.83 -1.89 -4.97
CA ASP A 156 -10.05 -1.34 -3.63
C ASP A 156 -11.52 -1.41 -3.17
N VAL A 157 -12.46 -1.15 -4.09
CA VAL A 157 -13.90 -1.29 -3.85
C VAL A 157 -14.29 -2.76 -3.66
N SER A 158 -13.77 -3.67 -4.49
CA SER A 158 -14.02 -5.11 -4.39
C SER A 158 -13.51 -5.68 -3.06
N LEU A 159 -12.36 -5.18 -2.60
CA LEU A 159 -11.80 -5.51 -1.29
C LEU A 159 -12.70 -5.00 -0.15
N GLY A 160 -13.24 -3.78 -0.28
CA GLY A 160 -14.23 -3.24 0.65
C GLY A 160 -15.51 -4.08 0.71
N TYR A 161 -16.02 -4.52 -0.45
CA TYR A 161 -17.16 -5.43 -0.53
C TYR A 161 -16.87 -6.74 0.19
N LEU A 162 -15.74 -7.38 -0.09
CA LEU A 162 -15.34 -8.61 0.59
C LEU A 162 -15.27 -8.43 2.11
N ILE A 163 -14.59 -7.39 2.59
CA ILE A 163 -14.33 -7.21 4.01
C ILE A 163 -15.59 -6.77 4.77
N GLU A 164 -16.27 -5.72 4.30
CA GLU A 164 -17.37 -5.13 5.05
C GLU A 164 -18.70 -5.81 4.72
N HIS A 165 -18.96 -6.11 3.44
CA HIS A 165 -20.22 -6.73 3.05
C HIS A 165 -20.23 -8.25 3.28
N LEU A 166 -19.23 -9.01 2.82
CA LEU A 166 -19.24 -10.47 2.99
C LEU A 166 -18.76 -10.88 4.37
N LEU A 167 -17.62 -10.36 4.83
CA LEU A 167 -17.02 -10.78 6.11
C LEU A 167 -17.55 -10.00 7.33
N LYS A 168 -18.39 -8.98 7.12
CA LYS A 168 -19.01 -8.14 8.17
C LYS A 168 -17.98 -7.48 9.11
N VAL A 169 -16.81 -7.09 8.58
CA VAL A 169 -15.77 -6.39 9.33
C VAL A 169 -15.79 -4.92 8.94
N LYS A 170 -16.05 -4.04 9.91
CA LYS A 170 -16.16 -2.60 9.66
C LYS A 170 -14.79 -1.97 9.37
N LEU A 171 -14.80 -1.01 8.43
CA LEU A 171 -13.64 -0.16 8.18
C LEU A 171 -13.35 0.71 9.42
N THR A 172 -12.08 0.74 9.84
CA THR A 172 -11.60 1.72 10.81
C THR A 172 -10.97 2.88 10.06
N VAL A 173 -11.60 4.05 10.12
CA VAL A 173 -11.13 5.25 9.41
C VAL A 173 -10.03 5.93 10.22
N LEU A 174 -8.91 6.22 9.57
CA LEU A 174 -7.81 7.02 10.12
C LEU A 174 -7.53 8.19 9.16
N ASP A 175 -7.45 9.39 9.71
CA ASP A 175 -7.20 10.67 9.01
C ASP A 175 -5.73 10.89 8.63
N LYS A 176 -4.93 9.81 8.65
CA LYS A 176 -3.47 9.83 8.46
C LYS A 176 -3.01 9.20 7.16
N PHE A 177 -3.93 8.64 6.39
CA PHE A 177 -3.65 8.08 5.07
C PHE A 177 -4.11 9.07 4.02
N HIS A 178 -3.22 9.42 3.08
CA HIS A 178 -3.47 10.52 2.15
C HIS A 178 -3.33 10.10 0.69
N SER A 179 -4.35 10.41 -0.12
CA SER A 179 -4.37 10.16 -1.57
C SER A 179 -4.30 11.46 -2.37
N HIS A 180 -3.92 11.38 -3.64
CA HIS A 180 -3.94 12.56 -4.52
C HIS A 180 -5.35 12.99 -4.95
N LEU A 181 -6.40 12.37 -4.41
CA LEU A 181 -7.80 12.77 -4.61
C LEU A 181 -8.25 13.81 -3.57
N GLU A 182 -7.42 14.11 -2.56
CA GLU A 182 -7.63 15.21 -1.62
C GLU A 182 -6.63 16.35 -1.85
N ASN A 183 -6.85 17.49 -1.22
CA ASN A 183 -5.91 18.61 -1.31
C ASN A 183 -4.71 18.40 -0.37
N LEU A 184 -3.60 17.85 -0.90
CA LEU A 184 -2.41 17.52 -0.11
C LEU A 184 -1.69 18.76 0.46
N ASP A 185 -2.02 19.94 -0.05
CA ASP A 185 -1.51 21.22 0.42
C ASP A 185 -2.15 21.66 1.76
N GLU A 186 -3.31 21.09 2.11
CA GLU A 186 -4.02 21.36 3.37
C GLU A 186 -3.46 20.58 4.56
N ILE A 187 -2.63 19.56 4.31
CA ILE A 187 -1.98 18.81 5.39
C ILE A 187 -1.11 19.77 6.19
N ASN A 188 -1.40 19.87 7.49
CA ASN A 188 -0.67 20.77 8.38
C ASN A 188 0.81 20.40 8.42
N LYS A 189 1.68 21.37 8.10
CA LYS A 189 3.14 21.21 8.09
C LYS A 189 3.69 20.62 9.39
N ASN A 190 3.10 21.00 10.53
CA ASN A 190 3.52 20.52 11.85
C ASN A 190 3.13 19.07 12.12
N ASP A 191 2.17 18.54 11.36
CA ASP A 191 1.65 17.19 11.50
C ASP A 191 2.20 16.22 10.44
N ILE A 192 3.04 16.68 9.50
CA ILE A 192 3.63 15.82 8.46
C ILE A 192 4.34 14.60 9.07
N HIS A 193 5.09 14.76 10.17
CA HIS A 193 5.75 13.64 10.86
C HIS A 193 4.79 12.65 11.55
N LYS A 194 3.50 12.98 11.66
CA LYS A 194 2.47 12.16 12.31
C LYS A 194 1.60 11.39 11.31
N GLN A 195 1.74 11.68 10.02
CA GLN A 195 1.00 11.01 8.95
C GLN A 195 1.60 9.63 8.66
N ILE A 196 0.79 8.76 8.05
CA ILE A 196 1.19 7.38 7.72
C ILE A 196 1.58 7.26 6.26
N SER A 197 0.80 7.85 5.34
CA SER A 197 1.07 7.81 3.90
C SER A 197 0.89 9.18 3.27
N PHE A 198 1.51 9.35 2.10
CA PHE A 198 1.33 10.50 1.23
C PHE A 198 1.25 10.01 -0.20
N SER A 199 0.48 10.71 -1.03
CA SER A 199 0.43 10.51 -2.47
C SER A 199 0.96 11.76 -3.18
N ALA A 200 1.06 11.69 -4.50
CA ALA A 200 1.30 12.84 -5.36
C ALA A 200 0.43 12.72 -6.61
N GLY A 201 0.00 13.84 -7.17
CA GLY A 201 -0.79 13.85 -8.40
C GLY A 201 -0.79 15.22 -9.09
N GLY A 202 -1.65 15.33 -10.09
CA GLY A 202 -1.76 16.53 -10.93
C GLY A 202 -0.74 16.55 -12.08
N GLN A 203 -1.09 17.30 -13.13
CA GLN A 203 -0.23 17.43 -14.30
C GLN A 203 0.88 18.45 -14.02
N PRO A 204 2.16 18.15 -14.33
CA PRO A 204 3.30 19.02 -14.03
C PRO A 204 3.18 20.48 -14.51
N LYS A 205 2.33 20.74 -15.51
CA LYS A 205 2.17 22.03 -16.19
C LYS A 205 0.99 22.89 -15.71
N ILE A 206 0.06 22.38 -14.90
CA ILE A 206 -1.19 23.10 -14.56
C ILE A 206 -1.28 23.34 -13.05
N MET A 207 -1.42 22.28 -12.27
CA MET A 207 -1.46 22.32 -10.81
C MET A 207 -0.90 21.00 -10.28
N LYS A 208 0.08 21.10 -9.39
CA LYS A 208 0.63 19.95 -8.67
C LYS A 208 -0.19 19.76 -7.41
N ASN A 209 -0.68 18.54 -7.21
CA ASN A 209 -1.25 18.13 -5.94
C ASN A 209 -0.18 17.33 -5.19
N VAL A 210 0.59 18.02 -4.34
CA VAL A 210 1.73 17.47 -3.62
C VAL A 210 1.78 18.06 -2.22
N VAL A 211 2.37 17.31 -1.28
CA VAL A 211 2.54 17.77 0.11
C VAL A 211 3.44 19.02 0.19
N ARG A 212 3.06 19.96 1.07
CA ARG A 212 3.81 21.22 1.28
C ARG A 212 4.99 21.04 2.25
N VAL A 213 6.12 20.60 1.72
CA VAL A 213 7.39 20.49 2.46
C VAL A 213 8.03 21.88 2.69
N PRO A 214 8.71 22.13 3.84
CA PRO A 214 9.45 23.38 4.04
C PRO A 214 10.57 23.59 3.01
N GLU A 215 10.81 24.86 2.64
CA GLU A 215 11.70 25.22 1.53
C GLU A 215 13.14 24.74 1.72
N GLU A 216 13.62 24.69 2.96
CA GLU A 216 14.98 24.25 3.26
C GLU A 216 15.26 22.78 2.87
N TYR A 217 14.21 21.97 2.68
CA TYR A 217 14.29 20.54 2.33
C TYR A 217 13.87 20.24 0.88
N ILE A 218 13.59 21.26 0.06
CA ILE A 218 13.22 21.05 -1.34
C ILE A 218 14.44 20.53 -2.13
N VAL A 219 14.26 19.41 -2.81
CA VAL A 219 15.25 18.79 -3.69
C VAL A 219 14.97 19.14 -5.15
N GLU A 220 16.00 19.50 -5.91
CA GLU A 220 15.88 19.75 -7.36
C GLU A 220 15.53 18.47 -8.13
N GLY A 221 14.77 18.61 -9.22
CA GLY A 221 14.32 17.46 -10.01
C GLY A 221 13.33 16.53 -9.29
N ASP A 222 12.68 16.98 -8.22
CA ASP A 222 11.70 16.21 -7.44
C ASP A 222 10.26 16.76 -7.63
N PRO A 223 9.61 16.45 -8.78
CA PRO A 223 8.30 17.00 -9.11
C PRO A 223 7.17 16.47 -8.22
N GLN A 224 7.33 15.27 -7.66
CA GLN A 224 6.35 14.61 -6.78
C GLN A 224 6.58 14.87 -5.28
N ARG A 225 7.71 15.51 -4.91
CA ARG A 225 8.08 15.91 -3.55
C ARG A 225 8.44 14.78 -2.59
N PHE A 226 8.58 13.53 -3.04
CA PHE A 226 8.92 12.42 -2.14
C PHE A 226 10.38 12.44 -1.66
N ARG A 227 11.33 12.89 -2.49
CA ARG A 227 12.72 13.06 -2.02
C ARG A 227 12.81 14.21 -1.02
N SER A 228 12.11 15.30 -1.30
CA SER A 228 12.00 16.47 -0.42
C SER A 228 11.36 16.10 0.92
N LEU A 229 10.27 15.32 0.88
CA LEU A 229 9.59 14.80 2.06
C LEU A 229 10.50 13.86 2.87
N HIS A 230 11.20 12.93 2.21
CA HIS A 230 12.17 12.06 2.87
C HIS A 230 13.25 12.89 3.59
N CYS A 231 13.75 13.93 2.94
CA CYS A 231 14.72 14.85 3.52
C CYS A 231 14.20 15.57 4.77
N PHE A 232 12.97 16.07 4.71
CA PHE A 232 12.31 16.69 5.86
C PHE A 232 12.13 15.72 7.03
N LEU A 233 11.68 14.48 6.75
CA LEU A 233 11.37 13.48 7.78
C LEU A 233 12.62 12.93 8.47
N TYR A 234 13.68 12.63 7.71
CA TYR A 234 14.82 11.86 8.21
C TYR A 234 16.11 12.66 8.38
N ARG A 235 16.21 13.87 7.80
CA ARG A 235 17.36 14.79 7.90
C ARG A 235 18.72 14.18 7.54
N LYS A 236 18.74 13.00 6.91
CA LYS A 236 19.96 12.26 6.53
C LYS A 236 20.12 12.27 5.01
N ASN A 237 21.36 12.45 4.56
CA ASN A 237 21.79 12.32 3.15
C ASN A 237 21.06 13.20 2.13
N CYS A 238 20.73 14.43 2.51
CA CYS A 238 20.18 15.43 1.61
C CYS A 238 21.31 16.30 1.08
N GLN A 239 21.97 15.85 0.02
CA GLN A 239 22.87 16.71 -0.73
C GLN A 239 22.02 17.69 -1.55
N ARG A 240 22.30 18.98 -1.40
CA ARG A 240 21.89 20.00 -2.37
C ARG A 240 22.72 19.85 -3.64
#